data_AF-A0A2W0B7G1-F1
#
_entry.id   AF-A0A2W0B7G1-F1
#
_cell.length_a   1.000
_cell.length_b   1.000
_cell.length_c   1.000
_cell.angle_alpha   90.00
_cell.angle_beta   90.00
_cell.angle_gamma   90.00
#
_symmetry.space_group_name_H-M   'P 1'
#
loop_
_entity.id
_entity.type
_entity.pdbx_description
1 polymer ?
#
loop_
_entity_poly.entity_id
_entity_poly.type
_entity_poly.pdbx_seq_one_letter_code
_entity_poly.pdbx_strand_id
1 'polypeptide(L)'
;MLATMREILKALFVRRSDAPWYGYVPVLIVVAFFTLLGLEDEGVVGVLHFIILFVIGLLQLRYRTLAGWGLLFSLCLIYGAMVLATPDWQHIGESVFFAACGFVPAAVLFVGRPRNVRRTIAQSRLSGNTSM
;
A
#
# COMPACT_ATOMS: atom_id res chain seq x y z
N MET A 1 9.01 -24.40 15.24
CA MET A 1 9.28 -23.62 14.01
C MET A 1 8.02 -23.46 13.13
N LEU A 2 7.34 -24.56 12.76
CA LEU A 2 6.12 -24.51 11.92
C LEU A 2 4.98 -23.68 12.54
N ALA A 3 4.73 -23.81 13.85
CA ALA A 3 3.70 -23.04 14.54
C ALA A 3 3.97 -21.52 14.51
N THR A 4 5.23 -21.11 14.72
CA THR A 4 5.65 -19.71 14.66
C THR A 4 5.47 -19.12 13.26
N MET A 5 5.82 -19.88 12.22
CA MET A 5 5.68 -19.45 10.83
C MET A 5 4.21 -19.25 10.44
N ARG A 6 3.33 -20.14 10.91
CA ARG A 6 1.88 -20.02 10.73
C ARG A 6 1.30 -18.76 11.38
N GLU A 7 1.73 -18.42 12.59
CA GLU A 7 1.27 -17.21 13.28
C GLU A 7 1.75 -15.93 12.57
N ILE A 8 2.98 -15.92 12.05
CA ILE A 8 3.51 -14.79 11.25
C ILE A 8 2.70 -14.61 9.97
N LEU A 9 2.50 -15.69 9.20
CA LEU A 9 1.70 -15.65 7.97
C LEU A 9 0.28 -15.18 8.24
N LYS A 10 -0.34 -15.69 9.31
CA LYS A 10 -1.66 -15.25 9.73
C LYS A 10 -1.66 -13.77 10.07
N ALA A 11 -0.68 -13.27 10.82
CA ALA A 11 -0.58 -11.84 11.15
C ALA A 11 -0.42 -10.94 9.91
N LEU A 12 0.28 -11.41 8.88
CA LEU A 12 0.50 -10.68 7.63
C LEU A 12 -0.75 -10.61 6.75
N PHE A 13 -1.49 -11.72 6.63
CA PHE A 13 -2.62 -11.87 5.71
C PHE A 13 -4.00 -11.70 6.37
N VAL A 14 -4.09 -11.60 7.70
CA VAL A 14 -5.37 -11.31 8.38
C VAL A 14 -5.93 -9.96 7.92
N ARG A 15 -7.22 -10.00 7.58
CA ARG A 15 -8.01 -8.83 7.21
C ARG A 15 -8.13 -7.88 8.40
N ARG A 16 -7.90 -6.58 8.17
CA ARG A 16 -8.02 -5.54 9.21
C ARG A 16 -9.11 -4.53 8.84
N SER A 17 -10.31 -4.75 9.37
CA SER A 17 -11.49 -3.93 9.10
C SER A 17 -11.40 -2.49 9.61
N ASP A 18 -10.49 -2.21 10.52
CA ASP A 18 -10.37 -0.90 11.17
C ASP A 18 -9.39 0.03 10.44
N ALA A 19 -8.61 -0.50 9.49
CA ALA A 19 -7.69 0.30 8.70
C ALA A 19 -8.48 1.15 7.68
N PRO A 20 -8.12 2.43 7.48
CA PRO A 20 -8.81 3.29 6.54
C PRO A 20 -8.62 2.81 5.10
N TRP A 21 -9.72 2.55 4.40
CA TRP A 21 -9.71 2.12 3.00
C TRP A 21 -9.19 3.21 2.05
N TYR A 22 -9.39 4.49 2.41
CA TYR A 22 -8.97 5.63 1.60
C TYR A 22 -7.45 5.71 1.41
N GLY A 23 -6.67 5.03 2.26
CA GLY A 23 -5.21 4.96 2.15
C GLY A 23 -4.72 4.35 0.82
N TYR A 24 -5.53 3.49 0.20
CA TYR A 24 -5.21 2.79 -1.04
C TYR A 24 -5.71 3.52 -2.30
N VAL A 25 -6.56 4.54 -2.13
CA VAL A 25 -7.17 5.27 -3.27
C VAL A 25 -6.12 6.00 -4.10
N PRO A 26 -5.18 6.78 -3.52
CA PRO A 26 -4.15 7.45 -4.32
C PRO A 26 -3.26 6.48 -5.08
N VAL A 27 -2.97 5.31 -4.48
CA VAL A 27 -2.18 4.24 -5.14
C VAL A 27 -2.91 3.74 -6.38
N LEU A 28 -4.22 3.48 -6.27
CA LEU A 28 -5.03 3.01 -7.39
C LEU A 28 -5.10 4.04 -8.52
N ILE A 29 -5.22 5.33 -8.18
CA ILE A 29 -5.23 6.41 -9.18
C ILE A 29 -3.90 6.44 -9.93
N VAL A 30 -2.77 6.40 -9.20
CA VAL A 30 -1.44 6.41 -9.82
C VAL A 30 -1.19 5.16 -10.67
N VAL A 31 -1.55 3.97 -10.17
CA VAL A 31 -1.38 2.73 -10.93
C VAL A 31 -2.28 2.72 -12.17
N ALA A 32 -3.52 3.20 -12.08
CA ALA A 32 -4.41 3.34 -13.24
C ALA A 32 -3.84 4.30 -14.28
N PHE A 33 -3.30 5.44 -13.84
CA PHE A 33 -2.63 6.40 -14.72
C PHE A 33 -1.45 5.75 -15.48
N PHE A 34 -0.53 5.07 -14.80
CA PHE A 34 0.58 4.38 -15.47
C PHE A 34 0.15 3.21 -16.35
N THR A 35 -0.94 2.52 -15.98
CA THR A 35 -1.51 1.47 -16.83
C THR A 35 -2.02 2.06 -18.14
N LEU A 36 -2.72 3.20 -18.10
CA LEU A 36 -3.23 3.86 -19.30
C LEU A 36 -2.07 4.40 -20.15
N LEU A 37 -1.10 5.06 -19.53
CA LEU A 37 0.07 5.60 -20.21
C LEU A 37 0.86 4.49 -20.93
N GLY A 38 1.19 3.39 -20.23
CA GLY A 38 1.95 2.31 -20.83
C GLY A 38 1.17 1.48 -21.87
N LEU A 39 -0.16 1.52 -21.86
CA LEU A 39 -0.96 0.84 -22.88
C LEU A 39 -0.79 1.50 -24.25
N GLU A 40 -0.59 2.81 -24.27
CA GLU A 40 -0.34 3.59 -25.48
C GLU A 40 1.07 3.32 -26.03
N ASP A 41 2.07 3.19 -25.14
CA ASP A 41 3.49 3.08 -25.54
C ASP A 41 3.99 1.65 -25.75
N GLU A 42 3.72 0.73 -24.81
CA GLU A 42 4.33 -0.62 -24.77
C GLU A 42 3.32 -1.76 -25.02
N GLY A 43 2.03 -1.41 -25.12
CA GLY A 43 0.94 -2.37 -25.28
C GLY A 43 0.69 -3.24 -24.03
N VAL A 44 -0.18 -4.24 -24.18
CA VAL A 44 -0.74 -5.01 -23.04
C VAL A 44 0.32 -5.78 -22.24
N VAL A 45 1.38 -6.27 -22.92
CA VAL A 45 2.44 -7.04 -22.26
C VAL A 45 3.31 -6.14 -21.38
N GLY A 46 3.62 -4.93 -21.84
CA GLY A 46 4.38 -3.93 -21.08
C GLY A 46 3.66 -3.55 -19.79
N VAL A 47 2.33 -3.37 -19.84
CA VAL A 47 1.56 -2.94 -18.65
C VAL A 47 1.09 -4.05 -17.72
N LEU A 48 1.39 -5.31 -18.00
CA LEU A 48 0.84 -6.44 -17.23
C LEU A 48 1.14 -6.31 -15.73
N HIS A 49 2.34 -5.86 -15.39
CA HIS A 49 2.75 -5.59 -14.02
C HIS A 49 1.90 -4.50 -13.33
N PHE A 50 1.52 -3.43 -14.03
CA PHE A 50 0.60 -2.42 -13.50
C PHE A 50 -0.83 -2.96 -13.32
N ILE A 51 -1.31 -3.80 -14.25
CA ILE A 51 -2.62 -4.46 -14.11
C ILE A 51 -2.64 -5.34 -12.85
N ILE A 52 -1.57 -6.11 -12.61
CA ILE A 52 -1.44 -6.94 -11.40
C ILE A 52 -1.48 -6.05 -10.15
N LEU A 53 -0.72 -4.94 -10.14
CA LEU A 53 -0.73 -3.99 -9.01
C LEU A 53 -2.09 -3.34 -8.80
N PHE A 54 -2.83 -3.06 -9.87
CA PHE A 54 -4.17 -2.51 -9.81
C PHE A 54 -5.13 -3.50 -9.13
N VAL A 55 -5.11 -4.77 -9.56
CA VAL A 55 -5.91 -5.83 -8.94
C VAL A 55 -5.54 -6.01 -7.46
N ILE A 56 -4.24 -6.00 -7.13
CA ILE A 56 -3.78 -6.05 -5.73
C ILE A 56 -4.32 -4.85 -4.94
N GLY A 57 -4.26 -3.64 -5.49
CA GLY A 57 -4.81 -2.42 -4.87
C GLY A 57 -6.32 -2.54 -4.61
N LEU A 58 -7.10 -3.07 -5.56
CA LEU A 58 -8.53 -3.31 -5.41
C LEU A 58 -8.83 -4.33 -4.30
N LEU A 59 -8.08 -5.43 -4.25
CA LEU A 59 -8.19 -6.40 -3.16
C LEU A 59 -7.87 -5.73 -1.82
N GLN A 60 -6.89 -4.84 -1.78
CA GLN A 60 -6.53 -4.15 -0.55
C GLN A 60 -7.59 -3.17 -0.05
N LEU A 61 -8.46 -2.61 -0.90
CA LEU A 61 -9.63 -1.84 -0.43
C LEU A 61 -10.54 -2.68 0.49
N ARG A 62 -10.68 -3.99 0.20
CA ARG A 62 -11.55 -4.88 0.96
C ARG A 62 -10.82 -5.55 2.14
N TYR A 63 -9.66 -6.12 1.88
CA TYR A 63 -8.93 -6.98 2.82
C TYR A 63 -7.96 -6.22 3.73
N ARG A 64 -7.34 -5.14 3.26
CA ARG A 64 -6.46 -4.26 4.07
C ARG A 64 -5.42 -5.05 4.88
N THR A 65 -4.72 -5.96 4.21
CA THR A 65 -3.71 -6.83 4.82
C THR A 65 -2.40 -6.08 5.03
N LEU A 66 -1.60 -6.52 6.01
CA LEU A 66 -0.30 -5.90 6.26
C LEU A 66 0.68 -6.22 5.12
N ALA A 67 0.59 -7.43 4.56
CA ALA A 67 1.39 -7.84 3.42
C ALA A 67 1.15 -6.95 2.20
N GLY A 68 -0.12 -6.74 1.83
CA GLY A 68 -0.42 -5.92 0.66
C GLY A 68 -0.17 -4.43 0.89
N TRP A 69 -0.41 -3.93 2.10
CA TRP A 69 0.05 -2.59 2.49
C TRP A 69 1.57 -2.44 2.32
N GLY A 70 2.35 -3.38 2.87
CA GLY A 70 3.81 -3.34 2.80
C GLY A 70 4.33 -3.44 1.37
N LEU A 71 3.73 -4.29 0.55
CA LEU A 71 4.06 -4.42 -0.87
C LEU A 71 3.85 -3.10 -1.62
N LEU A 72 2.64 -2.54 -1.54
CA LEU A 72 2.30 -1.29 -2.24
C LEU A 72 3.14 -0.12 -1.73
N PHE A 73 3.32 -0.01 -0.42
CA PHE A 73 4.13 1.04 0.20
C PHE A 73 5.59 0.97 -0.27
N SER A 74 6.19 -0.22 -0.27
CA SER A 74 7.58 -0.41 -0.68
C SER A 74 7.76 -0.10 -2.17
N LEU A 75 6.83 -0.53 -3.03
CA LEU A 75 6.88 -0.24 -4.46
C LEU A 75 6.76 1.27 -4.75
N CYS A 76 5.85 1.97 -4.08
CA CYS A 76 5.72 3.42 -4.22
C CYS A 76 7.01 4.16 -3.80
N LEU A 77 7.65 3.74 -2.70
CA LEU A 77 8.92 4.31 -2.26
C LEU A 77 10.07 4.00 -3.21
N ILE A 78 10.19 2.75 -3.66
CA ILE A 78 11.24 2.33 -4.60
C ILE A 78 11.10 3.12 -5.90
N TYR A 79 9.89 3.23 -6.44
CA TYR A 79 9.62 4.00 -7.64
C TYR A 79 10.02 5.48 -7.48
N GLY A 80 9.52 6.15 -6.44
CA GLY A 80 9.87 7.55 -6.19
C GLY A 80 11.37 7.76 -5.99
N ALA A 81 12.05 6.85 -5.30
CA ALA A 81 13.50 6.88 -5.10
C ALA A 81 14.28 6.66 -6.41
N MET A 82 13.83 5.75 -7.28
CA MET A 82 14.43 5.52 -8.59
C MET A 82 14.34 6.77 -9.46
N VAL A 83 13.16 7.41 -9.53
CA VAL A 83 12.97 8.65 -10.28
C VAL A 83 13.90 9.76 -9.79
N LEU A 84 14.07 9.89 -8.47
CA LEU A 84 15.01 10.87 -7.89
C LEU A 84 16.49 10.52 -8.08
N ALA A 85 16.82 9.23 -8.23
CA ALA A 85 18.19 8.79 -8.46
C ALA A 85 18.65 9.00 -9.91
N THR A 86 17.70 8.98 -10.86
CA THR A 86 17.95 9.22 -12.29
C THR A 86 17.03 10.31 -12.84
N PRO A 87 17.13 11.56 -12.35
CA PRO A 87 16.25 12.63 -12.80
C PRO A 87 16.59 13.05 -14.23
N ASP A 88 15.56 13.29 -15.04
CA ASP A 88 15.73 14.00 -16.31
C ASP A 88 15.80 15.50 -16.01
N TRP A 89 17.02 16.05 -16.07
CA TRP A 89 17.30 17.46 -15.84
C TRP A 89 16.72 18.37 -16.92
N GLN A 90 16.45 17.85 -18.12
CA GLN A 90 15.83 18.63 -19.20
C GLN A 90 14.34 18.84 -18.95
N HIS A 91 13.67 17.85 -18.32
CA HIS A 91 12.25 17.88 -17.99
C HIS A 91 12.04 17.73 -16.47
N ILE A 92 12.65 18.64 -15.70
CA ILE A 92 12.63 18.54 -14.24
C ILE A 92 11.21 18.52 -13.66
N GLY A 93 10.26 19.20 -14.31
CA GLY A 93 8.84 19.18 -13.93
C GLY A 93 8.22 17.78 -14.00
N GLU A 94 8.56 17.01 -15.04
CA GLU A 94 8.10 15.62 -15.21
C GLU A 94 8.76 14.71 -14.17
N SER A 95 10.06 14.88 -13.94
CA SER A 95 10.78 14.14 -12.90
C SER A 95 10.18 14.36 -11.51
N VAL A 96 9.82 15.61 -11.18
CA VAL A 96 9.15 15.95 -9.91
C VAL A 96 7.75 15.34 -9.86
N PHE A 97 6.99 15.38 -10.96
CA PHE A 97 5.66 14.79 -11.04
C PHE A 97 5.72 13.27 -10.82
N PHE A 98 6.59 12.56 -11.53
CA PHE A 98 6.77 11.11 -11.38
C PHE A 98 7.27 10.73 -9.98
N ALA A 99 8.19 11.49 -9.40
CA ALA A 99 8.62 11.27 -8.02
C ALA A 99 7.44 11.46 -7.05
N ALA A 100 6.60 12.49 -7.25
CA ALA A 100 5.41 12.72 -6.45
C ALA A 100 4.39 11.58 -6.59
N CYS A 101 4.23 11.00 -7.79
CA CYS A 101 3.43 9.79 -8.00
C CYS A 101 3.90 8.60 -7.16
N GLY A 102 5.18 8.52 -6.78
CA GLY A 102 5.67 7.55 -5.80
C GLY A 102 5.43 7.99 -4.35
N PHE A 103 5.91 9.17 -3.97
CA PHE A 103 5.96 9.58 -2.56
C PHE A 103 4.61 9.99 -1.97
N VAL A 104 3.71 10.61 -2.74
CA VAL A 104 2.39 11.02 -2.25
C VAL A 104 1.54 9.81 -1.83
N PRO A 105 1.33 8.78 -2.68
CA PRO A 105 0.60 7.59 -2.24
C PRO A 105 1.35 6.83 -1.13
N ALA A 106 2.68 6.82 -1.11
CA ALA A 106 3.44 6.23 0.00
C ALA A 106 3.14 6.95 1.33
N ALA A 107 3.12 8.29 1.34
CA ALA A 107 2.80 9.08 2.52
C ALA A 107 1.36 8.82 3.01
N VAL A 108 0.40 8.75 2.09
CA VAL A 108 -1.00 8.45 2.42
C VAL A 108 -1.16 7.02 2.96
N LEU A 109 -0.49 6.03 2.34
CA LEU A 109 -0.43 4.66 2.86
C LEU A 109 0.19 4.61 4.25
N PHE A 110 1.24 5.39 4.51
CA PHE A 110 1.89 5.43 5.82
C PHE A 110 0.96 5.97 6.91
N VAL A 111 0.23 7.04 6.62
CA VAL A 111 -0.79 7.59 7.53
C VAL A 111 -1.94 6.60 7.72
N GLY A 112 -2.38 5.96 6.64
CA GLY A 112 -3.43 4.95 6.62
C GLY A 112 -3.01 3.54 7.07
N ARG A 113 -1.81 3.39 7.65
CA ARG A 113 -1.23 2.08 7.99
C ARG A 113 -2.19 1.24 8.85
N PRO A 114 -2.38 -0.05 8.54
CA PRO A 114 -3.14 -0.96 9.39
C PRO A 114 -2.46 -1.08 10.76
N ARG A 115 -3.06 -0.47 11.79
CA ARG A 115 -2.58 -0.58 13.18
C ARG A 115 -3.24 -1.78 13.84
N ASN A 116 -2.44 -2.62 14.50
CA ASN A 116 -2.99 -3.66 15.36
C ASN A 116 -3.63 -2.99 16.57
N VAL A 117 -4.91 -3.28 16.77
CA VAL A 117 -5.73 -2.87 17.89
C VAL A 117 -5.21 -3.57 19.16
N ARG A 118 -4.09 -3.09 19.72
CA ARG A 118 -3.77 -3.32 21.14
C ARG A 118 -4.84 -2.71 22.07
N ARG A 119 -5.77 -1.92 21.53
CA ARG A 119 -6.86 -1.26 22.29
C ARG A 119 -7.98 -2.20 22.76
N THR A 120 -8.28 -3.30 22.06
CA THR A 120 -9.35 -4.22 22.47
C THR A 120 -8.96 -5.02 23.72
N ILE A 121 -7.67 -5.34 23.90
CA ILE A 121 -7.18 -6.05 25.10
C ILE A 121 -7.12 -5.12 26.32
N ALA A 122 -6.88 -3.83 26.12
CA ALA A 122 -6.92 -2.85 27.21
C ALA A 122 -8.36 -2.56 27.68
N GLN A 123 -9.33 -2.53 26.77
CA GLN A 123 -10.74 -2.28 27.11
C GLN A 123 -11.41 -3.45 27.83
N SER A 124 -11.09 -4.71 27.50
CA SER A 124 -11.62 -5.88 28.22
C SER A 124 -11.05 -6.03 29.64
N ARG A 125 -9.83 -5.53 29.89
CA ARG A 125 -9.25 -5.49 31.24
C ARG A 125 -9.85 -4.39 32.12
N LEU A 126 -10.35 -3.30 31.53
CA LEU A 126 -11.00 -2.22 32.27
C LEU A 126 -12.48 -2.53 32.57
N SER A 127 -13.19 -3.25 31.70
CA SER A 127 -14.59 -3.64 31.96
C SER A 127 -14.74 -4.84 32.89
N GLY A 128 -13.67 -5.62 33.11
CA GLY A 128 -13.67 -6.77 34.02
C GLY A 128 -13.33 -6.45 35.48
N ASN A 129 -13.03 -5.19 35.80
CA ASN A 129 -12.57 -4.77 37.14
C ASN A 129 -13.58 -3.90 37.90
N THR A 130 -14.80 -3.76 37.38
CA THR A 130 -15.91 -3.00 38.00
C THR A 130 -17.03 -3.88 38.55
N SER A 131 -16.78 -5.19 38.69
CA SER A 131 -17.73 -6.16 39.25
C SER A 131 -17.17 -6.92 40.46
N MET A 132 -16.36 -6.25 41.29
CA MET A 132 -16.03 -6.69 42.65
C MET A 132 -16.42 -5.61 43.65
#